data_AF-A0A957X7H1-F1
#
_entry.id   AF-A0A957X7H1-F1
#
_cell.length_a   1.000
_cell.length_b   1.000
_cell.length_c   1.000
_cell.angle_alpha   90.00
_cell.angle_beta   90.00
_cell.angle_gamma   90.00
#
_symmetry.space_group_name_H-M   'P 1'
#
loop_
_entity.id
_entity.type
_entity.pdbx_description
1 polymer ?
#
loop_
_entity_poly.entity_id
_entity_poly.type
_entity_poly.pdbx_seq_one_letter_code
_entity_poly.pdbx_strand_id
1 'polypeptide(L)'
;RVALATLLWPDVAEPTARKNLRDIIFNLRKLLGDQLTITRQTMAINRAASQSVDAVRFCTLLQPQVEACSMQELQDAVALYQGDLLDGFHVRDAEPFEDWLLVEREQLHLLVSHAMHRLVAYYLDTGLWHEGLQLTQRLLAMENWDEAAHRQQMRLLVANGQRGAALTQYERCRHILQEELGIEPAQETQALYRSIQTGELGAQLQTQQVKAPLIQEYVQDGVSIGNVGTLYGLQHDLAAVPQQALFIGRQTELRQLEDAVLRQHKRLLAVVGLGGQGKTALVAQFVTNLRYTPFPRNGANSASPFKRVLWCACHYAPTLSEVLVHWLQLLSINVTTADMLHAEQLLQLLFTHLRHERVAIVLDNFESFLTDDVKVGAYRRDSLAFEHLLERFASASHQSVLILTSREQPL
;
A
#
# COMPACT_ATOMS: atom_id res chain seq x y z
N ARG A 1 -37.41 -5.95 19.77
CA ARG A 1 -38.43 -5.68 18.73
C ARG A 1 -38.95 -4.26 18.78
N VAL A 2 -39.40 -3.75 19.94
CA VAL A 2 -39.82 -2.33 20.08
C VAL A 2 -38.66 -1.40 19.75
N ALA A 3 -37.47 -1.61 20.33
CA ALA A 3 -36.28 -0.81 20.02
C ALA A 3 -35.97 -0.73 18.51
N LEU A 4 -35.93 -1.85 17.79
CA LEU A 4 -35.71 -1.86 16.33
C LEU A 4 -36.84 -1.19 15.55
N ALA A 5 -38.08 -1.29 16.01
CA ALA A 5 -39.21 -0.62 15.37
C ALA A 5 -39.14 0.91 15.55
N THR A 6 -38.76 1.37 16.73
CA THR A 6 -38.53 2.79 17.04
C THR A 6 -37.31 3.34 16.30
N LEU A 7 -36.25 2.54 16.16
CA LEU A 7 -35.03 2.92 15.44
C LEU A 7 -35.30 3.13 13.94
N LEU A 8 -36.07 2.24 13.31
CA LEU A 8 -36.27 2.23 11.86
C LEU A 8 -37.53 2.98 11.39
N TRP A 9 -38.50 3.21 12.28
CA TRP A 9 -39.74 3.92 11.99
C TRP A 9 -40.18 4.79 13.18
N PRO A 10 -39.45 5.86 13.51
CA PRO A 10 -39.75 6.71 14.66
C PRO A 10 -41.14 7.37 14.59
N ASP A 11 -41.54 7.82 13.39
CA ASP A 11 -42.78 8.59 13.19
C ASP A 11 -44.00 7.75 12.80
N VAL A 12 -43.87 6.42 12.85
CA VAL A 12 -44.93 5.50 12.49
C VAL A 12 -45.58 4.93 13.75
N ALA A 13 -46.92 4.92 13.79
CA ALA A 13 -47.65 4.31 14.88
C ALA A 13 -47.18 2.86 15.14
N GLU A 14 -46.93 2.54 16.42
CA GLU A 14 -46.28 1.29 16.85
C GLU A 14 -46.88 0.01 16.22
N PRO A 15 -48.20 -0.17 16.07
CA PRO A 15 -48.77 -1.36 15.42
C PRO A 15 -48.29 -1.53 13.97
N THR A 16 -48.15 -0.43 13.23
CA THR A 16 -47.69 -0.39 11.84
C THR A 16 -46.19 -0.63 11.78
N ALA A 17 -45.38 0.01 12.64
CA ALA A 17 -43.94 -0.24 12.72
C ALA A 17 -43.62 -1.72 13.04
N ARG A 18 -44.37 -2.33 13.97
CA ARG A 18 -44.26 -3.77 14.28
C ARG A 18 -44.69 -4.68 13.14
N LYS A 19 -45.64 -4.26 12.30
CA LYS A 19 -46.02 -4.98 11.07
C LYS A 19 -44.87 -4.93 10.06
N ASN A 20 -44.36 -3.74 9.76
CA ASN A 20 -43.23 -3.55 8.84
C ASN A 20 -42.02 -4.38 9.29
N LEU A 21 -41.68 -4.36 10.59
CA LEU A 21 -40.59 -5.16 11.13
C LEU A 21 -40.81 -6.66 10.93
N ARG A 22 -42.04 -7.17 11.08
CA ARG A 22 -42.35 -8.59 10.83
C ARG A 22 -42.16 -8.97 9.37
N ASP A 23 -42.61 -8.12 8.45
CA ASP A 23 -42.52 -8.37 7.02
C ASP A 23 -41.04 -8.37 6.57
N ILE A 24 -40.22 -7.44 7.07
CA ILE A 24 -38.77 -7.42 6.83
C ILE A 24 -38.10 -8.66 7.42
N ILE A 25 -38.38 -9.02 8.67
CA ILE A 25 -37.80 -10.22 9.31
C ILE A 25 -38.15 -11.49 8.53
N PHE A 26 -39.39 -11.58 8.02
CA PHE A 26 -39.81 -12.72 7.18
C PHE A 26 -38.99 -12.80 5.89
N ASN A 27 -38.76 -11.67 5.22
CA ASN A 27 -37.94 -11.60 4.01
C ASN A 27 -36.46 -11.91 4.30
N LEU A 28 -35.90 -11.33 5.37
CA LEU A 28 -34.51 -11.59 5.79
C LEU A 28 -34.28 -13.07 6.10
N ARG A 29 -35.23 -13.76 6.72
CA ARG A 29 -35.14 -15.22 6.94
C ARG A 29 -35.03 -16.02 5.64
N LYS A 30 -35.75 -15.61 4.60
CA LYS A 30 -35.67 -16.27 3.28
C LYS A 30 -34.33 -16.03 2.59
N LEU A 31 -33.76 -14.84 2.77
CA LEU A 31 -32.53 -14.44 2.10
C LEU A 31 -31.28 -14.97 2.81
N LEU A 32 -31.26 -14.92 4.15
CA LEU A 32 -30.07 -15.17 4.96
C LEU A 32 -30.09 -16.53 5.68
N GLY A 33 -31.24 -17.22 5.71
CA GLY A 33 -31.37 -18.55 6.30
C GLY A 33 -30.80 -18.63 7.72
N ASP A 34 -29.87 -19.57 7.92
CA ASP A 34 -29.27 -19.91 9.21
C ASP A 34 -28.22 -18.89 9.70
N GLN A 35 -27.95 -17.84 8.93
CA GLN A 35 -27.05 -16.76 9.34
C GLN A 35 -27.68 -15.81 10.36
N LEU A 36 -29.00 -15.87 10.57
CA LEU A 36 -29.71 -15.06 11.57
C LEU A 36 -30.32 -15.93 12.67
N THR A 37 -29.99 -15.60 13.91
CA THR A 37 -30.65 -16.16 15.10
C THR A 37 -31.76 -15.20 15.54
N ILE A 38 -33.02 -15.56 15.26
CA ILE A 38 -34.18 -14.72 15.59
C ILE A 38 -35.04 -15.41 16.64
N THR A 39 -35.10 -14.82 17.83
CA THR A 39 -35.98 -15.27 18.92
C THR A 39 -37.25 -14.41 19.02
N ARG A 40 -38.07 -14.66 20.05
CA ARG A 40 -39.23 -13.79 20.35
C ARG A 40 -38.80 -12.39 20.80
N GLN A 41 -37.62 -12.25 21.41
CA GLN A 41 -37.17 -11.01 22.06
C GLN A 41 -36.00 -10.36 21.33
N THR A 42 -35.10 -11.17 20.77
CA THR A 42 -33.82 -10.74 20.19
C THR A 42 -33.67 -11.16 18.73
N MET A 43 -32.82 -10.43 18.02
CA MET A 43 -32.35 -10.77 16.68
C MET A 43 -30.84 -10.56 16.69
N ALA A 44 -30.09 -11.55 16.20
CA ALA A 44 -28.64 -11.49 16.16
C ALA A 44 -28.13 -12.20 14.89
N ILE A 45 -26.96 -11.78 14.41
CA ILE A 45 -26.20 -12.57 13.46
C ILE A 45 -25.69 -13.83 14.18
N ASN A 46 -25.76 -14.97 13.52
CA ASN A 46 -25.23 -16.23 14.04
C ASN A 46 -23.72 -16.07 14.27
N ARG A 47 -23.22 -16.40 15.47
CA ARG A 47 -21.79 -16.26 15.82
C ARG A 47 -20.85 -17.05 14.90
N ALA A 48 -21.31 -18.15 14.32
CA ALA A 48 -20.52 -18.87 13.32
C ALA A 48 -20.41 -18.09 12.00
N ALA A 49 -21.46 -17.33 11.63
CA ALA A 49 -21.47 -16.47 10.47
C ALA A 49 -20.83 -15.09 10.74
N SER A 50 -20.70 -14.67 11.99
CA SER A 50 -20.17 -13.34 12.35
C SER A 50 -18.70 -13.13 12.00
N GLN A 51 -17.93 -14.20 11.74
CA GLN A 51 -16.57 -14.10 11.21
C GLN A 51 -16.51 -13.57 9.77
N SER A 52 -17.63 -13.63 9.04
CA SER A 52 -17.75 -13.06 7.68
C SER A 52 -18.16 -11.59 7.66
N VAL A 53 -18.49 -11.01 8.83
CA VAL A 53 -18.86 -9.60 8.95
C VAL A 53 -17.62 -8.83 9.35
N ASP A 54 -17.14 -7.99 8.45
CA ASP A 54 -15.93 -7.17 8.59
C ASP A 54 -15.91 -6.33 9.88
N ALA A 55 -16.98 -5.57 10.17
CA ALA A 55 -17.09 -4.74 11.36
C ALA A 55 -17.01 -5.56 12.65
N VAL A 56 -17.65 -6.74 12.67
CA VAL A 56 -17.60 -7.62 13.85
C VAL A 56 -16.19 -8.22 14.01
N ARG A 57 -15.56 -8.67 12.92
CA ARG A 57 -14.19 -9.18 12.94
C ARG A 57 -13.20 -8.09 13.36
N PHE A 58 -13.34 -6.87 12.84
CA PHE A 58 -12.57 -5.70 13.22
C PHE A 58 -12.64 -5.45 14.74
N CYS A 59 -13.85 -5.33 15.29
CA CYS A 59 -14.02 -5.14 16.73
C CYS A 59 -13.44 -6.29 17.54
N THR A 60 -13.59 -7.54 17.08
CA THR A 60 -13.06 -8.73 17.76
C THR A 60 -11.54 -8.71 17.85
N LEU A 61 -10.85 -8.33 16.76
CA LEU A 61 -9.39 -8.22 16.73
C LEU A 61 -8.85 -7.13 17.65
N LEU A 62 -9.61 -6.06 17.87
CA LEU A 62 -9.21 -4.90 18.68
C LEU A 62 -9.77 -4.93 20.11
N GLN A 63 -10.33 -6.05 20.57
CA GLN A 63 -10.91 -6.14 21.91
C GLN A 63 -9.86 -5.89 23.02
N PRO A 64 -10.13 -5.01 23.99
CA PRO A 64 -9.19 -4.66 25.05
C PRO A 64 -8.86 -5.79 26.05
N GLN A 65 -9.57 -6.91 25.98
CA GLN A 65 -9.50 -8.00 26.95
C GLN A 65 -8.49 -9.11 26.58
N VAL A 66 -7.85 -9.03 25.41
CA VAL A 66 -6.79 -9.96 25.01
C VAL A 66 -5.44 -9.33 25.38
N GLU A 67 -4.72 -9.97 26.30
CA GLU A 67 -3.33 -9.63 26.63
C GLU A 67 -2.52 -9.57 25.32
N ALA A 68 -2.06 -8.37 24.95
CA ALA A 68 -1.31 -8.06 23.73
C ALA A 68 -1.93 -8.60 22.44
N CYS A 69 -2.88 -7.84 21.85
CA CYS A 69 -3.22 -7.95 20.42
C CYS A 69 -1.91 -8.04 19.62
N SER A 70 -1.73 -9.15 18.92
CA SER A 70 -0.52 -9.42 18.15
C SER A 70 -0.39 -8.42 17.01
N MET A 71 0.83 -8.23 16.53
CA MET A 71 1.07 -7.30 15.43
C MET A 71 0.28 -7.68 14.17
N GLN A 72 0.14 -8.98 13.90
CA GLN A 72 -0.65 -9.49 12.78
C GLN A 72 -2.14 -9.17 12.94
N GLU A 73 -2.69 -9.27 14.15
CA GLU A 73 -4.10 -8.93 14.41
C GLU A 73 -4.37 -7.43 14.23
N LEU A 74 -3.41 -6.57 14.60
CA LEU A 74 -3.51 -5.13 14.32
C LEU A 74 -3.48 -4.84 12.82
N GLN A 75 -2.59 -5.50 12.07
CA GLN A 75 -2.53 -5.36 10.60
C GLN A 75 -3.84 -5.81 9.94
N ASP A 76 -4.36 -6.97 10.35
CA ASP A 76 -5.61 -7.53 9.86
C ASP A 76 -6.79 -6.58 10.16
N ALA A 77 -6.86 -6.01 11.36
CA ALA A 77 -7.90 -5.06 11.74
C ALA A 77 -7.84 -3.79 10.87
N VAL A 78 -6.66 -3.18 10.73
CA VAL A 78 -6.45 -1.98 9.92
C VAL A 78 -6.78 -2.21 8.42
N ALA A 79 -6.57 -3.44 7.93
CA ALA A 79 -6.91 -3.82 6.55
C ALA A 79 -8.42 -4.03 6.32
N LEU A 80 -9.17 -4.42 7.35
CA LEU A 80 -10.63 -4.58 7.29
C LEU A 80 -11.37 -3.24 7.22
N TYR A 81 -10.83 -2.21 7.87
CA TYR A 81 -11.42 -0.87 7.80
C TYR A 81 -11.10 -0.25 6.44
N GLN A 82 -12.08 -0.07 5.55
CA GLN A 82 -11.88 0.47 4.19
C GLN A 82 -12.62 1.79 3.94
N GLY A 83 -13.34 2.30 4.94
CA GLY A 83 -14.16 3.50 4.88
C GLY A 83 -15.15 3.50 6.05
N ASP A 84 -16.06 4.46 6.05
CA ASP A 84 -17.06 4.57 7.10
C ASP A 84 -18.02 3.38 7.11
N LEU A 85 -18.47 2.99 8.32
CA LEU A 85 -19.45 1.93 8.49
C LEU A 85 -20.71 2.26 7.67
N LEU A 86 -21.12 1.34 6.80
CA LEU A 86 -22.29 1.52 5.94
C LEU A 86 -22.22 2.83 5.11
N ASP A 87 -21.05 3.18 4.57
CA ASP A 87 -20.91 4.35 3.71
C ASP A 87 -21.91 4.32 2.54
N GLY A 88 -22.53 5.47 2.27
CA GLY A 88 -23.58 5.63 1.26
C GLY A 88 -24.93 4.97 1.59
N PHE A 89 -25.10 4.31 2.75
CA PHE A 89 -26.37 3.75 3.19
C PHE A 89 -27.12 4.72 4.09
N HIS A 90 -28.43 4.87 3.87
CA HIS A 90 -29.30 5.75 4.64
C HIS A 90 -30.71 5.17 4.73
N VAL A 91 -31.36 5.32 5.89
CA VAL A 91 -32.75 4.90 6.08
C VAL A 91 -33.65 6.14 6.07
N ARG A 92 -34.55 6.22 5.09
CA ARG A 92 -35.49 7.35 4.97
C ARG A 92 -36.34 7.49 6.23
N ASP A 93 -36.49 8.74 6.69
CA ASP A 93 -37.35 9.12 7.81
C ASP A 93 -37.02 8.36 9.12
N ALA A 94 -35.75 8.03 9.34
CA ALA A 94 -35.27 7.29 10.51
C ALA A 94 -34.10 8.00 11.20
N GLU A 95 -34.34 9.22 11.69
CA GLU A 95 -33.33 10.03 12.41
C GLU A 95 -32.63 9.27 13.55
N PRO A 96 -33.30 8.46 14.41
CA PRO A 96 -32.62 7.70 15.44
C PRO A 96 -31.65 6.63 14.91
N PHE A 97 -31.88 6.12 13.69
CA PHE A 97 -30.94 5.20 13.05
C PHE A 97 -29.68 5.93 12.60
N GLU A 98 -29.83 7.12 12.03
CA GLU A 98 -28.70 7.95 11.59
C GLU A 98 -27.87 8.43 12.80
N ASP A 99 -28.52 8.81 13.91
CA ASP A 99 -27.84 9.14 15.17
C ASP A 99 -27.04 7.95 15.73
N TRP A 100 -27.65 6.76 15.73
CA TRP A 100 -26.95 5.53 16.14
C TRP A 100 -25.77 5.24 15.22
N LEU A 101 -25.95 5.33 13.90
CA LEU A 101 -24.91 5.06 12.92
C LEU A 101 -23.73 6.02 13.06
N LEU A 102 -23.98 7.31 13.33
CA LEU A 102 -22.95 8.30 13.59
C LEU A 102 -22.09 7.92 14.80
N VAL A 103 -22.72 7.50 15.90
CA VAL A 103 -22.01 7.05 17.12
C VAL A 103 -21.16 5.81 16.86
N GLU A 104 -21.67 4.83 16.10
CA GLU A 104 -20.91 3.63 15.75
C GLU A 104 -19.73 3.94 14.82
N ARG A 105 -19.91 4.84 13.84
CA ARG A 105 -18.83 5.31 12.96
C ARG A 105 -17.69 5.93 13.75
N GLU A 106 -18.02 6.83 14.68
CA GLU A 106 -17.04 7.49 15.55
C GLU A 106 -16.29 6.46 16.42
N GLN A 107 -16.99 5.49 17.01
CA GLN A 107 -16.34 4.43 17.80
C GLN A 107 -15.34 3.62 16.97
N LEU A 108 -15.71 3.22 15.75
CA LEU A 108 -14.84 2.46 14.86
C LEU A 108 -13.66 3.30 14.35
N HIS A 109 -13.89 4.59 14.09
CA HIS A 109 -12.87 5.55 13.71
C HIS A 109 -11.78 5.69 14.78
N LEU A 110 -12.17 5.90 16.04
CA LEU A 110 -11.23 5.98 17.16
C LEU A 110 -10.43 4.68 17.35
N LEU A 111 -11.08 3.52 17.19
CA LEU A 111 -10.42 2.22 17.28
C LEU A 111 -9.37 2.03 16.18
N VAL A 112 -9.70 2.36 14.93
CA VAL A 112 -8.76 2.20 13.81
C VAL A 112 -7.60 3.19 13.91
N SER A 113 -7.87 4.44 14.29
CA SER A 113 -6.85 5.47 14.51
C SER A 113 -5.82 5.03 15.56
N HIS A 114 -6.31 4.56 16.71
CA HIS A 114 -5.45 4.01 17.76
C HIS A 114 -4.63 2.80 17.28
N ALA A 115 -5.25 1.88 16.53
CA ALA A 115 -4.57 0.72 15.97
C ALA A 115 -3.47 1.13 14.96
N MET A 116 -3.75 2.10 14.10
CA MET A 116 -2.77 2.64 13.14
C MET A 116 -1.58 3.28 13.85
N HIS A 117 -1.80 4.10 14.88
CA HIS A 117 -0.71 4.69 15.65
C HIS A 117 0.22 3.64 16.27
N ARG A 118 -0.35 2.57 16.83
CA ARG A 118 0.43 1.45 17.39
C ARG A 118 1.23 0.73 16.31
N LEU A 119 0.63 0.50 15.15
CA LEU A 119 1.30 -0.11 14.00
C LEU A 119 2.47 0.74 13.50
N VAL A 120 2.26 2.05 13.42
CA VAL A 120 3.28 3.02 13.01
C VAL A 120 4.43 3.04 14.01
N ALA A 121 4.14 3.05 15.32
CA ALA A 121 5.17 2.98 16.35
C ALA A 121 6.01 1.69 16.22
N TYR A 122 5.34 0.54 16.01
CA TYR A 122 6.02 -0.72 15.74
C TYR A 122 6.92 -0.66 14.50
N TYR A 123 6.43 -0.09 13.40
CA TYR A 123 7.21 0.08 12.17
C TYR A 123 8.42 1.00 12.36
N LEU A 124 8.29 2.01 13.21
CA LEU A 124 9.37 2.89 13.58
C LEU A 124 10.46 2.16 14.37
N ASP A 125 10.04 1.36 15.36
CA ASP A 125 10.93 0.61 16.25
C ASP A 125 11.64 -0.56 15.55
N THR A 126 10.96 -1.20 14.59
CA THR A 126 11.48 -2.36 13.83
C THR A 126 12.24 -1.98 12.56
N GLY A 127 12.28 -0.69 12.21
CA GLY A 127 12.97 -0.22 11.01
C GLY A 127 12.19 -0.40 9.69
N LEU A 128 10.90 -0.73 9.77
CA LEU A 128 10.00 -0.89 8.64
C LEU A 128 9.41 0.47 8.21
N TRP A 129 10.28 1.41 7.87
CA TRP A 129 9.90 2.82 7.73
C TRP A 129 8.91 3.07 6.60
N HIS A 130 8.97 2.27 5.54
CA HIS A 130 8.11 2.46 4.37
C HIS A 130 6.65 2.13 4.67
N GLU A 131 6.41 1.00 5.34
CA GLU A 131 5.11 0.60 5.84
C GLU A 131 4.57 1.65 6.81
N GLY A 132 5.42 2.18 7.68
CA GLY A 132 5.10 3.31 8.54
C GLY A 132 4.70 4.57 7.76
N LEU A 133 5.41 4.92 6.69
CA LEU A 133 5.12 6.10 5.87
C LEU A 133 3.80 5.97 5.12
N GLN A 134 3.52 4.81 4.51
CA GLN A 134 2.24 4.57 3.83
C GLN A 134 1.08 4.64 4.81
N LEU A 135 1.24 4.02 5.98
CA LEU A 135 0.19 3.99 6.99
C LEU A 135 -0.06 5.35 7.63
N THR A 136 1.01 6.13 7.92
CA THR A 136 0.85 7.50 8.43
C THR A 136 0.22 8.43 7.39
N GLN A 137 0.52 8.25 6.10
CA GLN A 137 -0.18 9.00 5.03
C GLN A 137 -1.68 8.68 5.01
N ARG A 138 -2.04 7.40 5.17
CA ARG A 138 -3.44 6.98 5.29
C ARG A 138 -4.11 7.57 6.54
N LEU A 139 -3.42 7.57 7.67
CA LEU A 139 -3.90 8.16 8.92
C LEU A 139 -4.16 9.67 8.77
N LEU A 140 -3.21 10.41 8.21
CA LEU A 140 -3.34 11.86 7.98
C LEU A 140 -4.32 12.24 6.86
N ALA A 141 -4.70 11.30 6.00
CA ALA A 141 -5.79 11.49 5.06
C ALA A 141 -7.16 11.41 5.74
N MET A 142 -7.25 10.68 6.85
CA MET A 142 -8.46 10.58 7.68
C MET A 142 -8.50 11.71 8.72
N GLU A 143 -7.38 11.97 9.39
CA GLU A 143 -7.23 12.93 10.48
C GLU A 143 -6.09 13.90 10.18
N ASN A 144 -6.35 14.91 9.35
CA ASN A 144 -5.31 15.84 8.91
C ASN A 144 -4.76 16.73 10.05
N TRP A 145 -5.54 16.93 11.12
CA TRP A 145 -5.18 17.71 12.31
C TRP A 145 -4.44 16.89 13.37
N ASP A 146 -4.28 15.57 13.18
CA ASP A 146 -3.61 14.73 14.16
C ASP A 146 -2.09 15.00 14.18
N GLU A 147 -1.71 15.80 15.16
CA GLU A 147 -0.33 16.18 15.39
C GLU A 147 0.56 14.99 15.76
N ALA A 148 0.03 13.93 16.38
CA ALA A 148 0.80 12.74 16.71
C ALA A 148 1.19 11.97 15.44
N ALA A 149 0.28 11.80 14.48
CA ALA A 149 0.59 11.20 13.19
C ALA A 149 1.61 12.04 12.40
N HIS A 150 1.51 13.37 12.45
CA HIS A 150 2.54 14.24 11.87
C HIS A 150 3.92 14.00 12.50
N ARG A 151 4.02 13.93 13.83
CA ARG A 151 5.29 13.61 14.52
C ARG A 151 5.81 12.22 14.13
N GLN A 152 4.95 11.22 14.03
CA GLN A 152 5.35 9.87 13.60
C GLN A 152 5.88 9.88 12.16
N GLN A 153 5.20 10.57 11.24
CA GLN A 153 5.66 10.71 9.87
C GLN A 153 7.00 11.44 9.78
N MET A 154 7.19 12.53 10.54
CA MET A 154 8.47 13.24 10.61
C MET A 154 9.62 12.32 11.07
N ARG A 155 9.39 11.51 12.11
CA ARG A 155 10.40 10.56 12.60
C ARG A 155 10.71 9.47 11.57
N LEU A 156 9.69 8.92 10.90
CA LEU A 156 9.85 7.94 9.83
C LEU A 156 10.63 8.52 8.64
N LEU A 157 10.33 9.76 8.24
CA LEU A 157 11.05 10.46 7.18
C LEU A 157 12.53 10.64 7.54
N VAL A 158 12.84 11.01 8.78
CA VAL A 158 14.24 11.12 9.23
C VAL A 158 14.93 9.76 9.31
N ALA A 159 14.24 8.73 9.80
CA ALA A 159 14.76 7.36 9.84
C ALA A 159 15.10 6.86 8.42
N ASN A 160 14.27 7.22 7.44
CA ASN A 160 14.47 6.93 6.03
C ASN A 160 15.44 7.91 5.31
N GLY A 161 16.20 8.74 6.05
CA GLY A 161 17.17 9.69 5.49
C GLY A 161 16.58 10.95 4.85
N GLN A 162 15.26 11.12 4.87
CA GLN A 162 14.53 12.20 4.21
C GLN A 162 14.30 13.42 5.14
N ARG A 163 15.39 13.97 5.69
CA ARG A 163 15.35 15.10 6.63
C ARG A 163 14.61 16.32 6.07
N GLY A 164 14.84 16.68 4.80
CA GLY A 164 14.16 17.81 4.16
C GLY A 164 12.64 17.63 4.11
N ALA A 165 12.18 16.43 3.75
CA ALA A 165 10.76 16.10 3.76
C ALA A 165 10.16 16.16 5.17
N ALA A 166 10.92 15.76 6.20
CA ALA A 166 10.47 15.86 7.59
C ALA A 166 10.28 17.32 8.05
N LEU A 167 11.12 18.25 7.58
CA LEU A 167 10.94 19.68 7.84
C LEU A 167 9.71 20.23 7.09
N THR A 168 9.51 19.85 5.82
CA THR A 168 8.29 20.21 5.08
C THR A 168 7.03 19.67 5.75
N GLN A 169 7.10 18.47 6.32
CA GLN A 169 5.99 17.85 7.03
C GLN A 169 5.60 18.63 8.31
N TYR A 170 6.57 19.22 9.01
CA TYR A 170 6.28 20.12 10.12
C TYR A 170 5.57 21.39 9.65
N GLU A 171 6.03 22.02 8.58
CA GLU A 171 5.38 23.23 8.07
C GLU A 171 3.94 22.93 7.61
N ARG A 172 3.71 21.75 7.02
CA ARG A 172 2.36 21.27 6.69
C ARG A 172 1.49 21.10 7.94
N CYS A 173 2.01 20.45 8.98
CA CYS A 173 1.32 20.28 10.25
C CYS A 173 0.93 21.64 10.86
N ARG A 174 1.89 22.56 10.92
CA ARG A 174 1.68 23.92 11.42
C ARG A 174 0.59 24.67 10.64
N HIS A 175 0.61 24.56 9.31
CA HIS A 175 -0.39 25.19 8.45
C HIS A 175 -1.78 24.64 8.73
N ILE A 176 -1.93 23.31 8.77
CA ILE A 176 -3.23 22.65 9.03
C ILE A 176 -3.77 23.00 10.41
N LEU A 177 -2.94 22.94 11.46
CA LEU A 177 -3.37 23.31 12.82
C LEU A 177 -3.80 24.77 12.92
N GLN A 178 -3.11 25.66 12.20
CA GLN A 178 -3.48 27.08 12.17
C GLN A 178 -4.77 27.33 11.40
N GLU A 179 -4.99 26.65 10.27
CA GLU A 179 -6.18 26.82 9.44
C GLU A 179 -7.43 26.19 10.05
N GLU A 180 -7.33 24.94 10.52
CA GLU A 180 -8.48 24.14 10.97
C GLU A 180 -8.81 24.42 12.44
N LEU A 181 -7.80 24.63 13.28
CA LEU A 181 -7.96 24.73 14.74
C LEU A 181 -7.56 26.09 15.32
N GLY A 182 -6.87 26.95 14.54
CA GLY A 182 -6.39 28.25 15.01
C GLY A 182 -5.32 28.16 16.09
N ILE A 183 -4.60 27.05 16.19
CA ILE A 183 -3.57 26.80 17.20
C ILE A 183 -2.19 26.58 16.56
N GLU A 184 -1.14 26.90 17.32
CA GLU A 184 0.23 26.56 16.95
C GLU A 184 0.58 25.12 17.39
N PRO A 185 1.57 24.46 16.75
CA PRO A 185 2.03 23.13 17.13
C PRO A 185 2.44 23.04 18.60
N ALA A 186 2.13 21.92 19.24
CA ALA A 186 2.51 21.61 20.60
C ALA A 186 4.03 21.61 20.80
N GLN A 187 4.48 21.82 22.04
CA GLN A 187 5.90 21.88 22.39
C GLN A 187 6.69 20.63 21.96
N GLU A 188 6.08 19.45 22.04
CA GLU A 188 6.70 18.19 21.61
C GLU A 188 7.02 18.19 20.11
N THR A 189 6.11 18.71 19.28
CA THR A 189 6.26 18.80 17.83
C THR A 189 7.31 19.84 17.45
N GLN A 190 7.30 20.99 18.13
CA GLN A 190 8.34 22.01 17.96
C GLN A 190 9.72 21.49 18.39
N ALA A 191 9.80 20.72 19.48
CA ALA A 191 11.04 20.11 19.95
C ALA A 191 11.56 19.08 18.95
N LEU A 192 10.67 18.27 18.36
CA LEU A 192 11.01 17.35 17.28
C LEU A 192 11.54 18.10 16.06
N TYR A 193 10.87 19.16 15.62
CA TYR A 193 11.36 19.99 14.51
C TYR A 193 12.76 20.55 14.77
N ARG A 194 13.02 21.08 15.97
CA ARG A 194 14.37 21.57 16.34
C ARG A 194 15.41 20.46 16.31
N SER A 195 15.12 19.26 16.82
CA SER A 195 16.08 18.15 16.79
C SER A 195 16.35 17.62 15.37
N ILE A 196 15.37 17.73 14.48
CA ILE A 196 15.54 17.47 13.04
C ILE A 196 16.38 18.57 12.41
N GLN A 197 16.16 19.85 12.77
CA GLN A 197 16.94 20.98 12.28
C GLN A 197 18.40 20.98 12.75
N THR A 198 18.71 20.45 13.93
CA THR A 198 20.11 20.30 14.39
C THR A 198 20.74 19.01 13.90
N GLY A 199 19.94 18.02 13.49
CA GLY A 199 20.40 16.70 13.02
C GLY A 199 20.60 15.69 14.14
N GLU A 200 20.32 16.06 15.38
CA GLU A 200 20.41 15.19 16.56
C GLU A 200 19.55 13.93 16.41
N LEU A 201 18.33 14.07 15.89
CA LEU A 201 17.42 12.94 15.74
C LEU A 201 17.97 11.89 14.76
N GLY A 202 18.56 12.32 13.64
CA GLY A 202 19.16 11.41 12.67
C GLY A 202 20.31 10.60 13.27
N ALA A 203 21.18 11.26 14.05
CA ALA A 203 22.28 10.60 14.75
C ALA A 203 21.79 9.60 15.82
N GLN A 204 20.72 9.93 16.54
CA GLN A 204 20.11 9.06 17.54
C GLN A 204 19.53 7.78 16.92
N LEU A 205 18.75 7.93 15.84
CA LEU A 205 18.12 6.80 15.15
C LEU A 205 19.16 5.88 14.49
N GLN A 206 20.24 6.45 13.93
CA GLN A 206 21.37 5.67 13.41
C GLN A 206 22.10 4.89 14.53
N THR A 207 22.29 5.49 15.70
CA THR A 207 22.94 4.83 16.84
C THR A 207 22.08 3.69 17.42
N GLN A 208 20.75 3.84 17.38
CA GLN A 208 19.81 2.80 17.80
C GLN A 208 19.78 1.61 16.83
N GLN A 209 19.90 1.84 15.52
CA GLN A 209 20.02 0.75 14.54
C GLN A 209 21.30 -0.08 14.72
N VAL A 210 22.42 0.54 15.09
CA VAL A 210 23.69 -0.17 15.33
C VAL A 210 23.68 -0.95 16.66
N LYS A 211 22.76 -0.63 17.58
CA LYS A 211 22.58 -1.32 18.87
C LYS A 211 21.46 -2.35 18.91
N ALA A 212 20.57 -2.39 17.90
CA ALA A 212 19.65 -3.51 17.75
C ALA A 212 20.49 -4.79 17.62
N PRO A 213 20.21 -5.85 18.40
CA PRO A 213 21.02 -7.06 18.33
C PRO A 213 21.02 -7.53 16.88
N LEU A 214 22.20 -7.55 16.27
CA LEU A 214 22.47 -8.37 15.10
C LEU A 214 21.85 -9.73 15.42
N ILE A 215 20.92 -10.20 14.59
CA ILE A 215 20.32 -11.52 14.73
C ILE A 215 21.46 -12.54 14.58
N GLN A 216 22.08 -12.84 15.71
CA GLN A 216 23.08 -13.85 15.95
C GLN A 216 22.42 -14.78 16.95
N GLU A 217 22.23 -16.03 16.53
CA GLU A 217 21.60 -17.14 17.27
C GLU A 217 20.06 -17.19 17.23
N TYR A 218 19.52 -17.92 16.24
CA TYR A 218 18.72 -19.13 16.44
C TYR A 218 18.73 -19.91 15.11
N VAL A 219 19.85 -20.59 14.84
CA VAL A 219 19.92 -21.66 13.83
C VAL A 219 19.82 -22.97 14.59
N GLN A 220 18.60 -23.42 14.82
CA GLN A 220 18.28 -24.83 15.06
C GLN A 220 16.83 -25.03 14.64
N ASP A 221 16.65 -26.00 13.74
CA ASP A 221 15.40 -26.43 13.11
C ASP A 221 14.87 -25.56 11.95
N GLY A 222 15.57 -25.65 10.81
CA GLY A 222 14.93 -25.92 9.51
C GLY A 222 13.93 -24.92 8.90
N VAL A 223 13.92 -23.64 9.29
CA VAL A 223 13.06 -22.62 8.66
C VAL A 223 13.88 -21.74 7.71
N SER A 224 13.41 -21.63 6.45
CA SER A 224 13.98 -20.79 5.41
C SER A 224 14.04 -19.32 5.83
N ILE A 225 15.19 -18.68 5.62
CA ILE A 225 15.40 -17.24 5.77
C ILE A 225 14.59 -16.54 4.67
N GLY A 226 13.35 -16.17 4.98
CA GLY A 226 12.55 -15.26 4.19
C GLY A 226 12.88 -13.81 4.56
N ASN A 227 13.01 -12.97 3.53
CA ASN A 227 12.87 -11.52 3.59
C ASN A 227 14.05 -10.69 4.12
N VAL A 228 15.14 -10.68 3.34
CA VAL A 228 16.05 -9.51 3.27
C VAL A 228 15.49 -8.43 2.31
N GLY A 229 14.41 -8.76 1.59
CA GLY A 229 13.80 -7.93 0.55
C GLY A 229 12.94 -6.75 1.00
N THR A 230 12.63 -6.65 2.30
CA THR A 230 11.70 -5.65 2.88
C THR A 230 12.37 -4.35 3.31
N LEU A 231 13.69 -4.21 3.15
CA LEU A 231 14.47 -3.09 3.71
C LEU A 231 14.45 -1.78 2.87
N TYR A 232 13.83 -1.76 1.68
CA TYR A 232 13.85 -0.59 0.78
C TYR A 232 12.51 -0.27 0.09
N GLY A 233 11.36 -0.68 0.65
CA GLY A 233 10.05 -0.34 0.07
C GLY A 233 9.76 -0.99 -1.30
N LEU A 234 10.46 -2.07 -1.63
CA LEU A 234 10.28 -2.80 -2.87
C LEU A 234 9.68 -4.19 -2.54
N GLN A 235 8.34 -4.26 -2.53
CA GLN A 235 7.63 -5.51 -2.25
C GLN A 235 7.77 -6.51 -3.42
N HIS A 236 7.94 -7.78 -3.06
CA HIS A 236 8.36 -8.87 -3.93
C HIS A 236 7.21 -9.55 -4.71
N ASP A 237 7.58 -10.08 -5.88
CA ASP A 237 6.86 -11.00 -6.79
C ASP A 237 5.33 -10.86 -6.81
N LEU A 238 4.85 -10.00 -7.72
CA LEU A 238 3.45 -9.87 -8.18
C LEU A 238 2.44 -9.37 -7.14
N ALA A 239 2.70 -9.45 -5.84
CA ALA A 239 1.90 -8.80 -4.79
C ALA A 239 1.96 -7.27 -4.88
N ALA A 240 3.05 -6.73 -5.45
CA ALA A 240 3.24 -5.30 -5.69
C ALA A 240 2.52 -4.76 -6.93
N VAL A 241 1.94 -5.63 -7.77
CA VAL A 241 1.14 -5.18 -8.93
C VAL A 241 -0.18 -4.63 -8.39
N PRO A 242 -0.54 -3.36 -8.66
CA PRO A 242 -1.77 -2.77 -8.16
C PRO A 242 -3.00 -3.61 -8.56
N GLN A 243 -3.74 -4.12 -7.57
CA GLN A 243 -4.98 -4.85 -7.81
C GLN A 243 -6.04 -3.87 -8.34
N GLN A 244 -6.64 -4.21 -9.48
CA GLN A 244 -7.70 -3.41 -10.09
C GLN A 244 -9.03 -4.10 -9.92
N ALA A 245 -9.97 -3.43 -9.26
CA ALA A 245 -11.35 -3.90 -9.15
C ALA A 245 -12.07 -3.90 -10.51
N LEU A 246 -11.66 -3.06 -11.47
CA LEU A 246 -12.32 -2.90 -12.76
C LEU A 246 -11.37 -2.31 -13.83
N PHE A 247 -11.27 -2.95 -15.01
CA PHE A 247 -10.48 -2.46 -16.15
C PHE A 247 -11.37 -2.29 -17.40
N ILE A 248 -11.57 -1.06 -17.86
CA ILE A 248 -12.51 -0.71 -18.95
C ILE A 248 -11.84 0.19 -19.99
N GLY A 249 -12.18 -0.02 -21.28
CA GLY A 249 -11.97 0.96 -22.35
C GLY A 249 -10.55 1.10 -22.90
N ARG A 250 -9.61 0.23 -22.49
CA ARG A 250 -8.19 0.28 -22.89
C ARG A 250 -7.72 -0.99 -23.62
N GLN A 251 -8.65 -1.71 -24.25
CA GLN A 251 -8.34 -2.99 -24.89
C GLN A 251 -7.40 -2.84 -26.10
N THR A 252 -7.45 -1.69 -26.78
CA THR A 252 -6.58 -1.42 -27.94
C THR A 252 -5.13 -1.24 -27.51
N GLU A 253 -4.90 -0.39 -26.51
CA GLU A 253 -3.57 -0.12 -25.95
C GLU A 253 -2.98 -1.36 -25.27
N LEU A 254 -3.83 -2.16 -24.61
CA LEU A 254 -3.42 -3.43 -24.03
C LEU A 254 -2.92 -4.41 -25.10
N ARG A 255 -3.64 -4.53 -26.23
CA ARG A 255 -3.20 -5.35 -27.37
C ARG A 255 -1.92 -4.82 -28.02
N GLN A 256 -1.76 -3.50 -28.10
CA GLN A 256 -0.52 -2.89 -28.61
C GLN A 256 0.67 -3.24 -27.71
N LEU A 257 0.49 -3.15 -26.39
CA LEU A 257 1.50 -3.53 -25.42
C LEU A 257 1.84 -5.02 -25.52
N GLU A 258 0.83 -5.90 -25.60
CA GLU A 258 1.00 -7.33 -25.80
C GLU A 258 1.75 -7.66 -27.10
N ASP A 259 1.36 -7.06 -28.23
CA ASP A 259 2.00 -7.30 -29.52
C ASP A 259 3.48 -6.84 -29.53
N ALA A 260 3.74 -5.66 -28.96
CA ALA A 260 5.08 -5.10 -28.84
C ALA A 260 6.01 -6.02 -28.02
N VAL A 261 5.54 -6.52 -26.88
CA VAL A 261 6.35 -7.36 -25.97
C VAL A 261 6.51 -8.78 -26.51
N LEU A 262 5.42 -9.38 -27.01
CA LEU A 262 5.35 -10.82 -27.25
C LEU A 262 5.66 -11.21 -28.69
N ARG A 263 5.26 -10.39 -29.66
CA ARG A 263 5.46 -10.67 -31.10
C ARG A 263 6.64 -9.90 -31.67
N GLN A 264 6.76 -8.62 -31.34
CA GLN A 264 7.82 -7.76 -31.84
C GLN A 264 9.10 -7.83 -30.99
N HIS A 265 9.06 -8.49 -29.84
CA HIS A 265 10.17 -8.66 -28.90
C HIS A 265 10.84 -7.32 -28.52
N LYS A 266 10.05 -6.27 -28.35
CA LYS A 266 10.55 -4.98 -27.83
C LYS A 266 11.09 -5.19 -26.41
N ARG A 267 12.28 -4.65 -26.16
CA ARG A 267 13.03 -4.80 -24.90
C ARG A 267 12.88 -3.61 -23.96
N LEU A 268 12.50 -2.46 -24.51
CA LEU A 268 12.23 -1.23 -23.78
C LEU A 268 10.94 -0.61 -24.33
N LEU A 269 10.01 -0.31 -23.44
CA LEU A 269 8.71 0.28 -23.77
C LEU A 269 8.37 1.38 -22.78
N ALA A 270 7.83 2.49 -23.29
CA ALA A 270 7.35 3.60 -22.48
C ALA A 270 5.84 3.77 -22.70
N VAL A 271 5.08 3.74 -21.61
CA VAL A 271 3.66 4.10 -21.57
C VAL A 271 3.55 5.51 -21.03
N VAL A 272 3.36 6.49 -21.92
CA VAL A 272 3.40 7.91 -21.60
C VAL A 272 2.01 8.54 -21.71
N GLY A 273 1.70 9.50 -20.86
CA GLY A 273 0.44 10.26 -20.90
C GLY A 273 0.18 11.02 -19.61
N LEU A 274 -0.84 11.89 -19.60
CA LEU A 274 -1.16 12.73 -18.45
C LEU A 274 -1.44 11.91 -17.16
N GLY A 275 -1.30 12.56 -16.00
CA GLY A 275 -1.65 11.99 -14.71
C GLY A 275 -3.12 11.52 -14.67
N GLY A 276 -3.40 10.44 -13.94
CA GLY A 276 -4.77 9.91 -13.79
C GLY A 276 -5.36 9.18 -15.01
N GLN A 277 -4.65 9.09 -16.14
CA GLN A 277 -5.14 8.45 -17.37
C GLN A 277 -5.15 6.89 -17.33
N GLY A 278 -4.75 6.28 -16.21
CA GLY A 278 -4.75 4.82 -16.06
C GLY A 278 -3.54 4.10 -16.68
N LYS A 279 -2.37 4.74 -16.79
CA LYS A 279 -1.13 4.11 -17.31
C LYS A 279 -0.67 2.93 -16.44
N THR A 280 -0.58 3.16 -15.13
CA THR A 280 -0.32 2.14 -14.12
C THR A 280 -1.32 1.01 -14.22
N ALA A 281 -2.60 1.35 -14.38
CA ALA A 281 -3.68 0.38 -14.54
C ALA A 281 -3.50 -0.51 -15.79
N LEU A 282 -3.18 0.11 -16.94
CA LEU A 282 -2.90 -0.60 -18.19
C LEU A 282 -1.74 -1.60 -18.07
N VAL A 283 -0.62 -1.18 -17.48
CA VAL A 283 0.57 -2.05 -17.33
C VAL A 283 0.32 -3.15 -16.29
N ALA A 284 -0.37 -2.86 -15.20
CA ALA A 284 -0.74 -3.86 -14.20
C ALA A 284 -1.72 -4.90 -14.78
N GLN A 285 -2.67 -4.48 -15.62
CA GLN A 285 -3.56 -5.41 -16.33
C GLN A 285 -2.78 -6.28 -17.32
N PHE A 286 -1.81 -5.70 -18.05
CA PHE A 286 -0.92 -6.46 -18.94
C PHE A 286 -0.13 -7.53 -18.19
N VAL A 287 0.52 -7.16 -17.08
CA VAL A 287 1.26 -8.10 -16.22
C VAL A 287 0.34 -9.19 -15.69
N THR A 288 -0.88 -8.83 -15.32
CA THR A 288 -1.91 -9.79 -14.89
C THR A 288 -2.29 -10.75 -16.02
N ASN A 289 -2.47 -10.27 -17.25
CA ASN A 289 -2.78 -11.13 -18.40
C ASN A 289 -1.65 -12.13 -18.70
N LEU A 290 -0.38 -11.75 -18.52
CA LEU A 290 0.76 -12.67 -18.67
C LEU A 290 0.70 -13.87 -17.70
N ARG A 291 -0.03 -13.74 -16.57
CA ARG A 291 -0.25 -14.83 -15.60
C ARG A 291 -1.35 -15.80 -16.00
N TYR A 292 -2.43 -15.30 -16.61
CA TYR A 292 -3.71 -16.04 -16.70
C TYR A 292 -4.13 -16.46 -18.11
N THR A 293 -3.42 -16.03 -19.15
CA THR A 293 -3.72 -16.49 -20.53
C THR A 293 -2.86 -17.70 -20.92
N PRO A 294 -3.45 -18.88 -21.18
CA PRO A 294 -2.73 -19.96 -21.82
C PRO A 294 -2.34 -19.51 -23.23
N PHE A 295 -1.05 -19.27 -23.45
CA PHE A 295 -0.54 -18.95 -24.78
C PHE A 295 -0.72 -20.16 -25.70
N PRO A 296 -1.36 -20.01 -26.86
CA PRO A 296 -1.44 -21.06 -27.85
C PRO A 296 -0.08 -21.21 -28.52
N ARG A 297 0.78 -22.05 -27.94
CA ARG A 297 1.80 -22.79 -28.69
C ARG A 297 1.42 -24.25 -28.61
N ASN A 298 1.05 -24.81 -29.76
CA ASN A 298 0.93 -26.23 -30.08
C ASN A 298 1.06 -27.19 -28.88
N GLY A 299 -0.05 -27.41 -28.17
CA GLY A 299 -0.25 -28.58 -27.31
C GLY A 299 0.84 -28.88 -26.28
N ALA A 300 1.03 -28.04 -25.27
CA ALA A 300 1.53 -28.44 -23.95
C ALA A 300 1.29 -27.31 -22.94
N ASN A 301 0.99 -27.65 -21.68
CA ASN A 301 0.74 -26.75 -20.55
C ASN A 301 1.53 -25.42 -20.62
N SER A 302 0.81 -24.32 -20.78
CA SER A 302 1.39 -23.02 -21.15
C SER A 302 1.91 -22.27 -19.92
N ALA A 303 3.22 -22.28 -19.72
CA ALA A 303 3.91 -21.45 -18.75
C ALA A 303 3.97 -19.98 -19.23
N SER A 304 3.92 -19.02 -18.29
CA SER A 304 4.13 -17.60 -18.57
C SER A 304 5.36 -17.38 -19.48
N PRO A 305 5.30 -16.46 -20.46
CA PRO A 305 6.43 -16.17 -21.36
C PRO A 305 7.62 -15.52 -20.63
N PHE A 306 7.43 -15.11 -19.37
CA PHE A 306 8.45 -14.59 -18.48
C PHE A 306 8.57 -15.49 -17.25
N LYS A 307 9.80 -15.80 -16.85
CA LYS A 307 10.07 -16.60 -15.65
C LYS A 307 9.73 -15.85 -14.37
N ARG A 308 9.91 -14.53 -14.37
CA ARG A 308 9.63 -13.61 -13.25
C ARG A 308 9.11 -12.27 -13.75
N VAL A 309 8.34 -11.59 -12.90
CA VAL A 309 7.93 -10.20 -13.12
C VAL A 309 8.33 -9.35 -11.91
N LEU A 310 9.11 -8.30 -12.16
CA LEU A 310 9.54 -7.35 -11.14
C LEU A 310 8.76 -6.05 -11.33
N TRP A 311 8.11 -5.56 -10.29
CA TRP A 311 7.37 -4.30 -10.31
C TRP A 311 7.99 -3.33 -9.30
N CYS A 312 8.33 -2.12 -9.73
CA CYS A 312 8.90 -1.10 -8.88
C CYS A 312 8.19 0.24 -9.09
N ALA A 313 7.62 0.77 -8.01
CA ALA A 313 7.00 2.08 -8.01
C ALA A 313 8.04 3.15 -7.63
N CYS A 314 8.29 4.11 -8.53
CA CYS A 314 9.37 5.09 -8.43
C CYS A 314 8.98 6.34 -7.62
N HIS A 315 7.96 6.27 -6.75
CA HIS A 315 7.39 7.43 -6.05
C HIS A 315 8.37 8.21 -5.16
N TYR A 316 9.50 7.61 -4.79
CA TYR A 316 10.54 8.21 -3.93
C TYR A 316 11.87 8.46 -4.66
N ALA A 317 11.90 8.30 -5.98
CA ALA A 317 13.11 8.44 -6.81
C ALA A 317 14.34 7.69 -6.24
N PRO A 318 14.26 6.35 -6.06
CA PRO A 318 15.38 5.56 -5.51
C PRO A 318 16.62 5.67 -6.39
N THR A 319 17.82 5.47 -5.81
CA THR A 319 19.04 5.43 -6.62
C THR A 319 19.07 4.18 -7.51
N LEU A 320 19.80 4.24 -8.62
CA LEU A 320 19.92 3.08 -9.51
C LEU A 320 20.50 1.87 -8.76
N SER A 321 21.47 2.07 -7.88
CA SER A 321 22.07 1.00 -7.09
C SER A 321 21.06 0.32 -6.16
N GLU A 322 20.17 1.08 -5.50
CA GLU A 322 19.09 0.52 -4.67
C GLU A 322 18.16 -0.37 -5.49
N VAL A 323 17.73 0.11 -6.65
CA VAL A 323 16.85 -0.65 -7.55
C VAL A 323 17.54 -1.93 -8.04
N LEU A 324 18.82 -1.86 -8.42
CA LEU A 324 19.56 -3.02 -8.94
C LEU A 324 19.87 -4.07 -7.88
N VAL A 325 20.32 -3.66 -6.68
CA VAL A 325 20.55 -4.59 -5.56
C VAL A 325 19.26 -5.35 -5.26
N HIS A 326 18.15 -4.64 -5.20
CA HIS A 326 16.85 -5.23 -4.95
C HIS A 326 16.43 -6.22 -6.06
N TRP A 327 16.57 -5.86 -7.34
CA TRP A 327 16.27 -6.78 -8.44
C TRP A 327 17.14 -8.03 -8.39
N LEU A 328 18.43 -7.89 -8.10
CA LEU A 328 19.34 -9.03 -7.99
C LEU A 328 18.92 -9.98 -6.85
N GLN A 329 18.52 -9.44 -5.69
CA GLN A 329 17.98 -10.23 -4.58
C GLN A 329 16.69 -10.97 -4.98
N LEU A 330 15.75 -10.28 -5.64
CA LEU A 330 14.54 -10.89 -6.20
C LEU A 330 14.82 -11.98 -7.23
N LEU A 331 15.92 -11.81 -7.95
CA LEU A 331 16.42 -12.79 -8.91
C LEU A 331 17.18 -13.95 -8.22
N SER A 332 17.27 -13.95 -6.90
CA SER A 332 18.01 -14.90 -6.07
C SER A 332 19.50 -14.93 -6.39
N ILE A 333 20.04 -13.77 -6.80
CA ILE A 333 21.45 -13.56 -7.10
C ILE A 333 22.09 -12.99 -5.84
N ASN A 334 22.98 -13.77 -5.23
CA ASN A 334 23.70 -13.34 -4.03
C ASN A 334 24.66 -12.19 -4.38
N VAL A 335 24.36 -11.01 -3.85
CA VAL A 335 25.28 -9.88 -3.83
C VAL A 335 25.89 -9.88 -2.43
N THR A 336 27.12 -10.37 -2.27
CA THR A 336 27.79 -10.42 -0.97
C THR A 336 27.98 -9.00 -0.46
N THR A 337 27.46 -8.70 0.74
CA THR A 337 27.62 -7.41 1.42
C THR A 337 29.05 -7.27 1.95
N ALA A 338 30.00 -6.99 1.07
CA ALA A 338 31.35 -6.52 1.39
C ALA A 338 32.05 -6.05 0.12
N ASP A 339 31.48 -5.05 -0.56
CA ASP A 339 32.18 -3.93 -1.17
C ASP A 339 31.17 -3.05 -1.91
N MET A 340 31.47 -1.76 -1.98
CA MET A 340 30.71 -0.73 -2.69
C MET A 340 30.63 -1.04 -4.19
N LEU A 341 29.83 -2.02 -4.61
CA LEU A 341 29.64 -2.30 -6.04
C LEU A 341 28.95 -1.09 -6.67
N HIS A 342 29.68 -0.39 -7.54
CA HIS A 342 29.13 0.73 -8.30
C HIS A 342 28.04 0.22 -9.25
N ALA A 343 27.09 1.09 -9.63
CA ALA A 343 25.92 0.73 -10.42
C ALA A 343 26.25 -0.07 -11.70
N GLU A 344 27.40 0.17 -12.35
CA GLU A 344 27.84 -0.59 -13.52
C GLU A 344 28.08 -2.08 -13.25
N GLN A 345 28.65 -2.43 -12.10
CA GLN A 345 28.91 -3.83 -11.74
C GLN A 345 27.60 -4.56 -11.45
N LEU A 346 26.65 -3.88 -10.78
CA LEU A 346 25.31 -4.39 -10.55
C LEU A 346 24.54 -4.58 -11.87
N LEU A 347 24.66 -3.64 -12.81
CA LEU A 347 24.13 -3.78 -14.17
C LEU A 347 24.74 -4.98 -14.87
N GLN A 348 26.05 -5.20 -14.77
CA GLN A 348 26.70 -6.33 -15.39
C GLN A 348 26.17 -7.67 -14.85
N LEU A 349 25.98 -7.78 -13.53
CA LEU A 349 25.38 -8.96 -12.91
C LEU A 349 23.94 -9.17 -13.39
N LEU A 350 23.13 -8.12 -13.39
CA LEU A 350 21.74 -8.18 -13.85
C LEU A 350 21.67 -8.67 -15.30
N PHE A 351 22.39 -8.03 -16.22
CA PHE A 351 22.34 -8.40 -17.64
C PHE A 351 22.97 -9.76 -17.94
N THR A 352 23.92 -10.22 -17.12
CA THR A 352 24.40 -11.60 -17.20
C THR A 352 23.26 -12.58 -16.91
N HIS A 353 22.43 -12.30 -15.90
CA HIS A 353 21.25 -13.10 -15.61
C HIS A 353 20.16 -12.99 -16.68
N LEU A 354 19.86 -11.79 -17.16
CA LEU A 354 18.81 -11.54 -18.17
C LEU A 354 19.12 -12.17 -19.55
N ARG A 355 20.37 -12.59 -19.80
CA ARG A 355 20.73 -13.40 -20.98
C ARG A 355 20.20 -14.83 -20.91
N HIS A 356 20.07 -15.37 -19.71
CA HIS A 356 19.67 -16.75 -19.48
C HIS A 356 18.21 -16.88 -19.03
N GLU A 357 17.69 -15.88 -18.31
CA GLU A 357 16.29 -15.85 -17.87
C GLU A 357 15.54 -14.66 -18.47
N ARG A 358 14.37 -14.95 -19.02
CA ARG A 358 13.46 -13.93 -19.54
C ARG A 358 12.60 -13.36 -18.40
N VAL A 359 12.82 -12.09 -18.08
CA VAL A 359 12.17 -11.37 -16.96
C VAL A 359 11.41 -10.16 -17.51
N ALA A 360 10.23 -9.88 -16.96
CA ALA A 360 9.54 -8.61 -17.22
C ALA A 360 9.78 -7.67 -16.05
N ILE A 361 10.15 -6.43 -16.33
CA ILE A 361 10.47 -5.43 -15.30
C ILE A 361 9.62 -4.20 -15.58
N VAL A 362 8.94 -3.69 -14.55
CA VAL A 362 8.11 -2.49 -14.62
C VAL A 362 8.68 -1.42 -13.69
N LEU A 363 8.94 -0.23 -14.24
CA LEU A 363 9.22 1.00 -13.51
C LEU A 363 8.00 1.91 -13.60
N ASP A 364 7.18 1.92 -12.56
CA ASP A 364 5.96 2.72 -12.50
C ASP A 364 6.25 4.12 -11.95
N ASN A 365 5.63 5.15 -12.53
CA ASN A 365 5.80 6.56 -12.15
C ASN A 365 7.23 7.08 -12.35
N PHE A 366 7.82 6.78 -13.51
CA PHE A 366 9.20 7.13 -13.87
C PHE A 366 9.44 8.64 -13.96
N GLU A 367 8.38 9.46 -14.07
CA GLU A 367 8.50 10.92 -14.03
C GLU A 367 9.20 11.44 -12.75
N SER A 368 9.23 10.66 -11.67
CA SER A 368 9.96 11.00 -10.44
C SER A 368 11.45 11.26 -10.67
N PHE A 369 12.04 10.70 -11.74
CA PHE A 369 13.44 10.86 -12.12
C PHE A 369 13.69 12.02 -13.08
N LEU A 370 12.63 12.66 -13.57
CA LEU A 370 12.69 13.72 -14.55
C LEU A 370 12.67 15.10 -13.86
N THR A 371 13.25 16.10 -14.52
CA THR A 371 13.26 17.49 -14.06
C THR A 371 12.17 18.30 -14.77
N ASP A 372 11.51 19.17 -14.00
CA ASP A 372 10.50 20.10 -14.51
C ASP A 372 11.14 21.39 -15.10
N ASP A 373 12.46 21.60 -14.92
CA ASP A 373 13.06 22.94 -14.98
C ASP A 373 13.62 23.38 -16.34
N VAL A 374 14.19 22.46 -17.13
CA VAL A 374 15.06 22.87 -18.28
C VAL A 374 14.59 22.32 -19.62
N LYS A 375 14.13 21.07 -19.66
CA LYS A 375 13.68 20.41 -20.89
C LYS A 375 12.79 19.23 -20.52
N VAL A 376 11.58 19.18 -21.07
CA VAL A 376 10.63 18.06 -20.91
C VAL A 376 11.36 16.74 -21.20
N GLY A 377 11.26 15.79 -20.27
CA GLY A 377 11.93 14.49 -20.39
C GLY A 377 13.40 14.44 -19.96
N ALA A 378 14.00 15.54 -19.50
CA ALA A 378 15.39 15.51 -18.99
C ALA A 378 15.46 14.89 -17.60
N TYR A 379 16.56 14.20 -17.30
CA TYR A 379 16.79 13.59 -15.99
C TYR A 379 17.23 14.62 -14.94
N ARG A 380 16.85 14.36 -13.69
CA ARG A 380 17.47 15.01 -12.52
C ARG A 380 18.95 14.58 -12.41
N ARG A 381 19.79 15.45 -11.84
CA ARG A 381 21.25 15.21 -11.74
C ARG A 381 21.60 13.92 -10.99
N ASP A 382 20.82 13.58 -9.97
CA ASP A 382 20.96 12.37 -9.16
C ASP A 382 20.41 11.11 -9.85
N SER A 383 19.66 11.29 -10.94
CA SER A 383 18.93 10.24 -11.66
C SER A 383 19.50 9.94 -13.05
N LEU A 384 20.59 10.62 -13.45
CA LEU A 384 21.28 10.40 -14.73
C LEU A 384 21.70 8.94 -14.96
N ALA A 385 21.97 8.20 -13.88
CA ALA A 385 22.33 6.79 -13.99
C ALA A 385 21.23 5.94 -14.64
N PHE A 386 19.95 6.32 -14.51
CA PHE A 386 18.84 5.60 -15.13
C PHE A 386 18.83 5.71 -16.66
N GLU A 387 19.42 6.76 -17.25
CA GLU A 387 19.63 6.85 -18.70
C GLU A 387 20.44 5.64 -19.19
N HIS A 388 21.55 5.36 -18.50
CA HIS A 388 22.40 4.22 -18.83
C HIS A 388 21.67 2.87 -18.66
N LEU A 389 20.79 2.74 -17.65
CA LEU A 389 19.93 1.57 -17.52
C LEU A 389 19.04 1.38 -18.76
N LEU A 390 18.35 2.42 -19.20
CA LEU A 390 17.45 2.36 -20.36
C LEU A 390 18.22 2.01 -21.64
N GLU A 391 19.36 2.66 -21.88
CA GLU A 391 20.24 2.37 -23.01
C GLU A 391 20.69 0.90 -23.03
N ARG A 392 21.02 0.34 -21.87
CA ARG A 392 21.44 -1.06 -21.74
C ARG A 392 20.30 -2.01 -22.06
N PHE A 393 19.07 -1.73 -21.62
CA PHE A 393 17.89 -2.53 -22.01
C PHE A 393 17.57 -2.43 -23.52
N ALA A 394 17.85 -1.29 -24.14
CA ALA A 394 17.64 -1.11 -25.57
C ALA A 394 18.70 -1.85 -26.42
N SER A 395 19.97 -1.83 -25.98
CA SER A 395 21.12 -2.24 -26.80
C SER A 395 21.69 -3.62 -26.46
N ALA A 396 21.61 -4.07 -25.22
CA ALA A 396 22.24 -5.32 -24.81
C ALA A 396 21.48 -6.55 -25.32
N SER A 397 22.20 -7.67 -25.50
CA SER A 397 21.57 -8.94 -25.86
C SER A 397 20.92 -9.60 -24.64
N HIS A 398 19.60 -9.63 -24.60
CA HIS A 398 18.76 -10.36 -23.63
C HIS A 398 17.37 -10.63 -24.22
N GLN A 399 16.53 -11.38 -23.50
CA GLN A 399 15.13 -11.65 -23.91
C GLN A 399 14.08 -10.95 -23.02
N SER A 400 14.54 -10.33 -21.93
CA SER A 400 13.75 -9.59 -20.96
C SER A 400 13.18 -8.28 -21.52
N VAL A 401 12.18 -7.73 -20.84
CA VAL A 401 11.58 -6.43 -21.19
C VAL A 401 11.58 -5.49 -19.99
N LEU A 402 11.89 -4.22 -20.23
CA LEU A 402 11.67 -3.12 -19.31
C LEU A 402 10.50 -2.25 -19.82
N ILE A 403 9.50 -2.06 -18.98
CA ILE A 403 8.34 -1.22 -19.25
C ILE A 403 8.36 -0.07 -18.24
N LEU A 404 8.28 1.17 -18.71
CA LEU A 404 8.13 2.32 -17.83
C LEU A 404 6.78 3.01 -18.04
N THR A 405 6.16 3.46 -16.96
CA THR A 405 5.04 4.40 -17.04
C THR A 405 5.57 5.78 -16.69
N SER A 406 5.16 6.81 -17.43
CA SER A 406 5.60 8.17 -17.16
C SER A 406 4.58 9.23 -17.58
N ARG A 407 4.60 10.41 -16.96
CA ARG A 407 3.89 11.59 -17.48
C ARG A 407 4.52 12.12 -18.76
N GLU A 408 5.83 12.01 -18.84
CA GLU A 408 6.64 12.57 -19.92
C GLU A 408 7.58 11.51 -20.50
N GLN A 409 7.91 11.63 -21.78
CA GLN A 409 8.84 10.71 -22.40
C GLN A 409 10.27 11.05 -21.92
N PRO A 410 11.00 10.11 -21.28
CA PRO A 410 12.39 10.34 -20.96
C PRO A 410 13.21 10.52 -22.25
N LEU A 411 14.13 11.48 -22.24
CA LEU A 411 14.98 11.83 -23.39
C LEU A 411 16.05 10.80 -23.67
#